data_AF-A0A962F418-F1
#
_entry.id   AF-A0A962F418-F1
#
_cell.length_a   1.000
_cell.length_b   1.000
_cell.length_c   1.000
_cell.angle_alpha   90.00
_cell.angle_beta   90.00
_cell.angle_gamma   90.00
#
_symmetry.space_group_name_H-M   'P 1'
#
loop_
_entity.id
_entity.type
_entity.pdbx_description
1 polymer ?
#
loop_
_entity_poly.entity_id
_entity_poly.type
_entity_poly.pdbx_seq_one_letter_code
_entity_poly.pdbx_strand_id
1 'polypeptide(L)'
;MILSSKDTQFKLAEDGQIFWQKEVSNPLPGVRIGHVTKGDALTLPKAEIDISDETGEAKEDVRVFVQGWLDRHIKTVLTPLFKLKESETVPENPKALLEKLFTALGILPREDLQSLISTFDEEQRKALRGFKIRMGPLLVFLPELNKPAAVRLRALLLTLWQGKDLPAQVPTDGIVSFSIEDRDIDKDYYRSIGYPVYGPRAIRVDMLDRVVCAVYDAAKEGQFQAQHQMAEWLGSNIADLYKVLEAMGHVKTHDPLEEQIAEKLKAEEAKAEEENPAENKPQEEKAEPQAAENKPQEKPELATFRLKRGKAIHTETAKSKPNFKTKPKEKPAVKRVKPKGKPGEDRNKERVYKAEAKINPEDSPFAVLQQLKDAAKK
;
A
#
# COMPACT_ATOMS: atom_id res chain seq x y z
N MET A 1 -32.38 12.18 -22.98
CA MET A 1 -31.12 12.90 -22.68
C MET A 1 -30.11 12.00 -21.97
N ILE A 2 -30.55 10.96 -21.25
CA ILE A 2 -29.66 10.05 -20.53
C ILE A 2 -28.92 9.15 -21.52
N LEU A 3 -29.62 8.67 -22.56
CA LEU A 3 -29.09 7.74 -23.57
C LEU A 3 -27.93 8.30 -24.42
N SER A 4 -27.72 9.61 -24.42
CA SER A 4 -26.64 10.29 -25.14
C SER A 4 -25.58 10.91 -24.20
N SER A 5 -25.67 10.63 -22.90
CA SER A 5 -24.76 11.20 -21.89
C SER A 5 -23.39 10.52 -21.89
N LYS A 6 -22.38 11.25 -21.43
CA LYS A 6 -21.01 10.73 -21.26
C LYS A 6 -20.86 9.99 -19.94
N ASP A 7 -19.89 9.08 -19.87
CA ASP A 7 -19.60 8.31 -18.65
C ASP A 7 -19.27 9.20 -17.43
N THR A 8 -18.75 10.42 -17.64
CA THR A 8 -18.44 11.39 -16.57
C THR A 8 -19.66 12.04 -15.93
N GLN A 9 -20.84 11.92 -16.56
CA GLN A 9 -22.10 12.49 -16.05
C GLN A 9 -22.79 11.58 -15.04
N PHE A 10 -22.25 10.38 -14.84
CA PHE A 10 -22.79 9.40 -13.92
C PHE A 10 -21.84 9.21 -12.75
N LYS A 11 -22.42 9.00 -11.56
CA LYS A 11 -21.66 8.76 -10.33
C LYS A 11 -22.32 7.63 -9.55
N LEU A 12 -21.49 6.69 -9.10
CA LEU A 12 -21.88 5.66 -8.14
C LEU A 12 -21.56 6.17 -6.73
N ALA A 13 -22.57 6.22 -5.87
CA ALA A 13 -22.42 6.54 -4.47
C ALA A 13 -22.13 5.30 -3.61
N GLU A 14 -21.65 5.51 -2.39
CA GLU A 14 -21.20 4.44 -1.47
C GLU A 14 -22.36 3.62 -0.91
N ASP A 15 -23.57 4.18 -0.93
CA ASP A 15 -24.83 3.53 -0.59
C ASP A 15 -25.43 2.73 -1.77
N GLY A 16 -24.71 2.64 -2.89
CA GLY A 16 -25.16 1.90 -4.08
C GLY A 16 -26.10 2.69 -4.99
N GLN A 17 -26.39 3.96 -4.69
CA GLN A 17 -27.22 4.78 -5.56
C GLN A 17 -26.45 5.27 -6.80
N ILE A 18 -27.16 5.31 -7.93
CA ILE A 18 -26.65 5.82 -9.21
C ILE A 18 -27.27 7.20 -9.45
N PHE A 19 -26.40 8.18 -9.60
CA PHE A 19 -26.78 9.55 -9.92
C PHE A 19 -26.36 9.92 -11.33
N TRP A 20 -27.18 10.76 -11.98
CA TRP A 20 -26.92 11.31 -13.30
C TRP A 20 -27.04 12.84 -13.29
N GLN A 21 -26.14 13.50 -14.00
CA GLN A 21 -26.11 14.94 -14.18
C GLN A 21 -26.42 15.31 -15.62
N LYS A 22 -27.38 16.23 -15.81
CA LYS A 22 -27.70 16.78 -17.13
C LYS A 22 -26.55 17.62 -17.71
N GLU A 23 -25.86 18.39 -16.88
CA GLU A 23 -24.75 19.25 -17.27
C GLU A 23 -23.42 18.72 -16.72
N VAL A 24 -22.42 18.59 -17.59
CA VAL A 24 -21.09 18.05 -17.24
C VAL A 24 -20.32 18.95 -16.26
N SER A 25 -20.61 20.26 -16.23
CA SER A 25 -19.91 21.24 -15.39
C SER A 25 -20.52 21.43 -14.00
N ASN A 26 -21.62 20.75 -13.68
CA ASN A 26 -22.33 20.97 -12.42
C ASN A 26 -21.67 20.20 -11.26
N PRO A 27 -21.26 20.87 -10.17
CA PRO A 27 -20.65 20.19 -9.02
C PRO A 27 -21.65 19.41 -8.14
N LEU A 28 -22.96 19.62 -8.30
CA LEU A 28 -23.98 18.95 -7.49
C LEU A 28 -24.11 17.46 -7.84
N PRO A 29 -24.44 16.57 -6.90
CA PRO A 29 -24.42 15.12 -7.09
C PRO A 29 -25.32 14.58 -8.21
N GLY A 30 -26.14 15.41 -8.86
CA GLY A 30 -27.06 15.00 -9.92
C GLY A 30 -28.39 14.51 -9.37
N VAL A 31 -29.22 14.00 -10.26
CA VAL A 31 -30.52 13.39 -9.92
C VAL A 31 -30.32 11.89 -9.77
N ARG A 32 -30.89 11.29 -8.72
CA ARG A 32 -30.89 9.83 -8.56
C ARG A 32 -31.72 9.21 -9.68
N ILE A 33 -31.13 8.25 -10.39
CA ILE A 33 -31.80 7.55 -11.49
C ILE A 33 -31.96 6.05 -11.22
N GLY A 34 -31.31 5.52 -10.20
CA GLY A 34 -31.34 4.09 -9.93
C GLY A 34 -30.43 3.69 -8.78
N HIS A 35 -30.23 2.39 -8.64
CA HIS A 35 -29.35 1.81 -7.65
C HIS A 35 -28.74 0.50 -8.17
N VAL A 36 -27.69 0.03 -7.51
CA VAL A 36 -26.96 -1.19 -7.86
C VAL A 36 -27.46 -2.35 -7.00
N THR A 37 -27.75 -3.49 -7.62
CA THR A 37 -28.13 -4.74 -6.96
C THR A 37 -27.15 -5.86 -7.26
N LYS A 38 -27.25 -6.96 -6.51
CA LYS A 38 -26.41 -8.14 -6.70
C LYS A 38 -26.64 -8.72 -8.09
N GLY A 39 -25.55 -8.87 -8.85
CA GLY A 39 -25.58 -9.51 -10.17
C GLY A 39 -25.07 -10.94 -10.15
N ASP A 40 -24.70 -11.45 -11.33
CA ASP A 40 -24.40 -12.87 -11.53
C ASP A 40 -22.99 -13.27 -11.05
N ALA A 41 -22.10 -12.27 -10.90
CA ALA A 41 -20.76 -12.45 -10.34
C ALA A 41 -20.37 -11.26 -9.45
N LEU A 42 -19.41 -11.48 -8.56
CA LEU A 42 -18.88 -10.46 -7.64
C LEU A 42 -18.46 -9.16 -8.33
N THR A 43 -17.94 -9.23 -9.56
CA THR A 43 -17.49 -8.07 -10.34
C THR A 43 -18.49 -7.60 -11.40
N LEU A 44 -19.69 -8.19 -11.45
CA LEU A 44 -20.74 -7.91 -12.44
C LEU A 44 -22.07 -7.66 -11.72
N PRO A 45 -22.22 -6.53 -11.01
CA PRO A 45 -23.48 -6.17 -10.39
C PRO A 45 -24.51 -5.70 -11.43
N LYS A 46 -25.79 -5.65 -11.05
CA LYS A 46 -26.90 -5.22 -11.92
C LYS A 46 -27.34 -3.81 -11.56
N ALA A 47 -27.66 -3.00 -12.57
CA ALA A 47 -28.24 -1.66 -12.39
C ALA A 47 -29.77 -1.75 -12.46
N GLU A 48 -30.45 -1.26 -11.42
CA GLU A 48 -31.89 -1.05 -11.40
C GLU A 48 -32.20 0.43 -11.52
N ILE A 49 -33.24 0.75 -12.29
CA ILE A 49 -33.59 2.12 -12.65
C ILE A 49 -34.90 2.50 -11.98
N ASP A 50 -34.90 3.67 -11.34
CA ASP A 50 -36.01 4.21 -10.53
C ASP A 50 -36.67 5.43 -11.20
N ILE A 51 -36.43 5.62 -12.50
CA ILE A 51 -36.91 6.79 -13.27
C ILE A 51 -38.43 6.73 -13.49
N SER A 52 -39.09 7.90 -13.39
CA SER A 52 -40.49 8.11 -13.77
C SER A 52 -40.65 8.27 -15.30
N ASP A 53 -41.79 7.84 -15.84
CA ASP A 53 -42.13 7.94 -17.28
C ASP A 53 -42.11 9.38 -17.84
N GLU A 54 -42.02 10.38 -16.97
CA GLU A 54 -41.92 11.81 -17.32
C GLU A 54 -40.66 12.18 -18.11
N THR A 55 -39.65 11.31 -18.13
CA THR A 55 -38.42 11.53 -18.92
C THR A 55 -38.61 11.28 -20.43
N GLY A 56 -39.68 10.59 -20.83
CA GLY A 56 -39.96 10.24 -22.23
C GLY A 56 -38.99 9.24 -22.84
N GLU A 57 -38.05 8.68 -22.07
CA GLU A 57 -37.13 7.61 -22.48
C GLU A 57 -37.63 6.27 -21.95
N ALA A 58 -37.54 5.20 -22.76
CA ALA A 58 -37.96 3.88 -22.31
C ALA A 58 -37.07 3.39 -21.17
N LYS A 59 -37.69 2.99 -20.04
CA LYS A 59 -36.99 2.54 -18.83
C LYS A 59 -35.98 1.41 -19.11
N GLU A 60 -36.30 0.51 -20.04
CA GLU A 60 -35.42 -0.60 -20.41
C GLU A 60 -34.18 -0.12 -21.18
N ASP A 61 -34.34 0.82 -22.11
CA ASP A 61 -33.21 1.39 -22.85
C ASP A 61 -32.24 2.11 -21.91
N VAL A 62 -32.79 2.85 -20.93
CA VAL A 62 -31.98 3.52 -19.91
C VAL A 62 -31.28 2.50 -19.01
N ARG A 63 -31.94 1.42 -18.62
CA ARG A 63 -31.31 0.33 -17.85
C ARG A 63 -30.11 -0.27 -18.59
N VAL A 64 -30.29 -0.64 -19.86
CA VAL A 64 -29.21 -1.22 -20.68
C VAL A 64 -28.05 -0.24 -20.82
N PHE A 65 -28.34 1.05 -21.03
CA PHE A 65 -27.32 2.09 -21.13
C PHE A 65 -26.53 2.27 -19.82
N VAL A 66 -27.24 2.38 -18.68
CA VAL A 66 -26.64 2.57 -17.35
C VAL A 66 -25.88 1.32 -16.92
N GLN A 67 -26.35 0.11 -17.26
CA GLN A 67 -25.60 -1.13 -17.05
C GLN A 67 -24.27 -1.09 -17.81
N GLY A 68 -24.30 -0.71 -19.09
CA GLY A 68 -23.07 -0.59 -19.90
C GLY A 68 -22.10 0.45 -19.33
N TRP A 69 -22.61 1.54 -18.76
CA TRP A 69 -21.79 2.50 -18.02
C TRP A 69 -21.20 1.89 -16.74
N LEU A 70 -22.01 1.20 -15.93
CA LEU A 70 -21.60 0.58 -14.67
C LEU A 70 -20.46 -0.43 -14.90
N ASP A 71 -20.59 -1.27 -15.93
CA ASP A 71 -19.56 -2.24 -16.31
C ASP A 71 -18.24 -1.55 -16.70
N ARG A 72 -18.32 -0.46 -17.49
CA ARG A 72 -17.15 0.35 -17.84
C ARG A 72 -16.54 1.03 -16.61
N HIS A 73 -17.36 1.61 -15.74
CA HIS A 73 -16.91 2.26 -14.51
C HIS A 73 -16.14 1.28 -13.62
N ILE A 74 -16.70 0.09 -13.40
CA ILE A 74 -16.05 -0.97 -12.61
C ILE A 74 -14.75 -1.42 -13.27
N LYS A 75 -14.74 -1.64 -14.59
CA LYS A 75 -13.51 -2.01 -15.32
C LYS A 75 -12.44 -0.92 -15.25
N THR A 76 -12.81 0.36 -15.28
CA THR A 76 -11.88 1.49 -15.16
C THR A 76 -11.30 1.61 -13.75
N VAL A 77 -12.13 1.52 -12.71
CA VAL A 77 -11.64 1.64 -11.32
C VAL A 77 -10.81 0.42 -10.91
N LEU A 78 -11.24 -0.78 -11.30
CA LEU A 78 -10.56 -2.05 -11.00
C LEU A 78 -9.72 -2.57 -12.18
N THR A 79 -9.20 -1.68 -13.04
CA THR A 79 -8.37 -2.07 -14.20
C THR A 79 -7.27 -3.09 -13.88
N PRO A 80 -6.50 -2.97 -12.77
CA PRO A 80 -5.48 -3.96 -12.43
C PRO A 80 -6.04 -5.37 -12.22
N LEU A 81 -7.27 -5.47 -11.70
CA LEU A 81 -7.96 -6.73 -11.48
C LEU A 81 -8.40 -7.35 -12.81
N PHE A 82 -9.04 -6.59 -13.69
CA PHE A 82 -9.50 -7.11 -14.99
C PHE A 82 -8.36 -7.48 -15.93
N LYS A 83 -7.20 -6.80 -15.84
CA LYS A 83 -5.99 -7.21 -16.55
C LYS A 83 -5.59 -8.65 -16.23
N LEU A 84 -5.86 -9.15 -15.03
CA LEU A 84 -5.55 -10.55 -14.67
C LEU A 84 -6.32 -11.57 -15.52
N LYS A 85 -7.51 -11.21 -16.04
CA LYS A 85 -8.31 -12.07 -16.93
C LYS A 85 -7.84 -12.02 -18.38
N GLU A 86 -7.20 -10.92 -18.79
CA GLU A 86 -6.66 -10.72 -20.15
C GLU A 86 -5.30 -11.45 -20.30
N SER A 87 -5.23 -12.70 -19.84
CA SER A 87 -4.00 -13.49 -19.67
C SER A 87 -3.80 -14.55 -20.75
N GLU A 88 -4.32 -14.36 -21.96
CA GLU A 88 -4.31 -15.37 -23.03
C GLU A 88 -2.89 -15.82 -23.42
N THR A 89 -1.89 -14.96 -23.21
CA THR A 89 -0.48 -15.21 -23.54
C THR A 89 0.33 -15.78 -22.36
N VAL A 90 -0.30 -16.01 -21.21
CA VAL A 90 0.36 -16.47 -19.98
C VAL A 90 0.32 -18.01 -19.93
N PRO A 91 1.42 -18.68 -19.54
CA PRO A 91 1.39 -20.12 -19.33
C PRO A 91 0.31 -20.54 -18.31
N GLU A 92 -0.19 -21.77 -18.43
CA GLU A 92 -1.32 -22.28 -17.63
C GLU A 92 -1.09 -22.19 -16.11
N ASN A 93 0.14 -22.46 -15.67
CA ASN A 93 0.45 -22.51 -14.25
C ASN A 93 0.39 -21.12 -13.55
N PRO A 94 1.04 -20.05 -14.06
CA PRO A 94 0.77 -18.69 -13.59
C PRO A 94 -0.67 -18.24 -13.76
N LYS A 95 -1.38 -18.68 -14.81
CA LYS A 95 -2.80 -18.33 -15.03
C LYS A 95 -3.68 -18.79 -13.86
N ALA A 96 -3.44 -19.98 -13.29
CA ALA A 96 -4.15 -20.44 -12.10
C ALA A 96 -3.96 -19.49 -10.89
N LEU A 97 -2.77 -18.89 -10.73
CA LEU A 97 -2.54 -17.86 -9.70
C LEU A 97 -3.31 -16.58 -10.00
N LEU A 98 -3.35 -16.13 -11.27
CA LEU A 98 -4.09 -14.94 -11.68
C LEU A 98 -5.60 -15.09 -11.43
N GLU A 99 -6.16 -16.26 -11.73
CA GLU A 99 -7.59 -16.57 -11.50
C GLU A 99 -7.95 -16.60 -10.01
N LYS A 100 -7.10 -17.23 -9.19
CA LYS A 100 -7.25 -17.20 -7.71
C LYS A 100 -7.21 -15.76 -7.21
N LEU A 101 -6.24 -14.97 -7.66
CA LEU A 101 -6.09 -13.58 -7.25
C LEU A 101 -7.26 -12.71 -7.72
N PHE A 102 -7.79 -12.94 -8.92
CA PHE A 102 -8.98 -12.27 -9.45
C PHE A 102 -10.20 -12.53 -8.55
N THR A 103 -10.44 -13.80 -8.22
CA THR A 103 -11.57 -14.23 -7.39
C THR A 103 -11.51 -13.64 -5.98
N ALA A 104 -10.30 -13.46 -5.44
CA ALA A 104 -10.06 -12.88 -4.13
C ALA A 104 -10.00 -11.33 -4.13
N LEU A 105 -10.45 -10.66 -5.20
CA LEU A 105 -10.39 -9.20 -5.36
C LEU A 105 -8.99 -8.59 -5.22
N GLY A 106 -7.99 -9.37 -5.65
CA GLY A 106 -6.61 -8.89 -5.81
C GLY A 106 -5.69 -9.13 -4.61
N ILE A 107 -6.11 -9.85 -3.58
CA ILE A 107 -5.32 -10.08 -2.35
C ILE A 107 -5.52 -11.51 -1.82
N LEU A 108 -4.42 -12.25 -1.62
CA LEU A 108 -4.43 -13.61 -1.06
C LEU A 108 -3.29 -13.83 -0.06
N PRO A 109 -3.48 -14.70 0.96
CA PRO A 109 -2.40 -15.30 1.71
C PRO A 109 -1.38 -15.98 0.78
N ARG A 110 -0.09 -15.71 0.99
CA ARG A 110 0.98 -16.36 0.22
C ARG A 110 0.98 -17.87 0.45
N GLU A 111 0.63 -18.29 1.66
CA GLU A 111 0.54 -19.70 2.05
C GLU A 111 -0.37 -20.50 1.10
N ASP A 112 -1.53 -19.95 0.75
CA ASP A 112 -2.51 -20.57 -0.18
C ASP A 112 -1.97 -20.73 -1.61
N LEU A 113 -0.92 -19.98 -1.95
CA LEU A 113 -0.27 -19.97 -3.26
C LEU A 113 1.08 -20.66 -3.26
N GLN A 114 1.55 -21.16 -2.11
CA GLN A 114 2.92 -21.64 -1.93
C GLN A 114 3.24 -22.83 -2.85
N SER A 115 2.29 -23.74 -3.03
CA SER A 115 2.42 -24.89 -3.95
C SER A 115 2.63 -24.42 -5.39
N LEU A 116 1.80 -23.48 -5.87
CA LEU A 116 1.91 -22.88 -7.21
C LEU A 116 3.23 -22.12 -7.37
N ILE A 117 3.56 -21.21 -6.46
CA ILE A 117 4.76 -20.35 -6.54
C ILE A 117 6.04 -21.19 -6.60
N SER A 118 6.07 -22.33 -5.90
CA SER A 118 7.24 -23.23 -5.89
C SER A 118 7.52 -23.90 -7.24
N THR A 119 6.49 -24.07 -8.08
CA THR A 119 6.61 -24.73 -9.38
C THR A 119 7.02 -23.80 -10.52
N PHE A 120 7.05 -22.48 -10.28
CA PHE A 120 7.36 -21.54 -11.34
C PHE A 120 8.82 -21.60 -11.78
N ASP A 121 9.05 -21.51 -13.10
CA ASP A 121 10.36 -21.27 -13.70
C ASP A 121 10.66 -19.76 -13.85
N GLU A 122 11.77 -19.40 -14.50
CA GLU A 122 12.15 -17.99 -14.69
C GLU A 122 11.22 -17.27 -15.68
N GLU A 123 10.77 -17.94 -16.72
CA GLU A 123 9.92 -17.38 -17.76
C GLU A 123 8.51 -17.08 -17.22
N GLN A 124 7.95 -18.03 -16.47
CA GLN A 124 6.68 -17.90 -15.75
C GLN A 124 6.72 -16.76 -14.72
N ARG A 125 7.82 -16.62 -13.97
CA ARG A 125 8.00 -15.48 -13.05
C ARG A 125 8.10 -14.15 -13.81
N LYS A 126 8.76 -14.13 -14.97
CA LYS A 126 8.85 -12.94 -15.82
C LYS A 126 7.48 -12.54 -16.37
N ALA A 127 6.64 -13.50 -16.77
CA ALA A 127 5.28 -13.23 -17.22
C ALA A 127 4.44 -12.54 -16.12
N LEU A 128 4.56 -12.98 -14.86
CA LEU A 128 3.83 -12.37 -13.73
C LEU A 128 4.24 -10.92 -13.43
N ARG A 129 5.48 -10.50 -13.77
CA ARG A 129 5.93 -9.11 -13.55
C ARG A 129 5.12 -8.10 -14.36
N GLY A 130 4.58 -8.49 -15.52
CA GLY A 130 3.75 -7.64 -16.36
C GLY A 130 2.45 -7.19 -15.69
N PHE A 131 1.93 -8.00 -14.77
CA PHE A 131 0.69 -7.71 -14.03
C PHE A 131 0.90 -6.85 -12.78
N LYS A 132 2.16 -6.48 -12.47
CA LYS A 132 2.54 -5.68 -11.29
C LYS A 132 2.05 -6.27 -9.97
N ILE A 133 2.02 -7.60 -9.87
CA ILE A 133 1.66 -8.31 -8.65
C ILE A 133 2.83 -8.23 -7.66
N ARG A 134 2.53 -7.84 -6.42
CA ARG A 134 3.48 -7.88 -5.31
C ARG A 134 3.45 -9.25 -4.66
N MET A 135 4.55 -9.98 -4.76
CA MET A 135 4.77 -11.25 -4.07
C MET A 135 5.39 -11.03 -2.69
N GLY A 136 4.61 -10.53 -1.75
CA GLY A 136 5.05 -10.27 -0.37
C GLY A 136 5.31 -11.55 0.42
N PRO A 137 6.00 -11.50 1.58
CA PRO A 137 6.27 -12.68 2.40
C PRO A 137 5.01 -13.29 3.03
N LEU A 138 4.03 -12.46 3.42
CA LEU A 138 2.75 -12.92 3.97
C LEU A 138 1.61 -12.92 2.95
N LEU A 139 1.54 -11.91 2.10
CA LEU A 139 0.42 -11.68 1.19
C LEU A 139 0.91 -11.46 -0.24
N VAL A 140 0.15 -11.98 -1.19
CA VAL A 140 0.27 -11.67 -2.61
C VAL A 140 -0.86 -10.72 -2.98
N PHE A 141 -0.53 -9.54 -3.52
CA PHE A 141 -1.52 -8.51 -3.78
C PHE A 141 -1.21 -7.60 -4.97
N LEU A 142 -2.20 -6.84 -5.43
CA LEU A 142 -2.07 -5.80 -6.43
C LEU A 142 -1.97 -4.40 -5.78
N PRO A 143 -0.78 -3.76 -5.75
CA PRO A 143 -0.59 -2.47 -5.07
C PRO A 143 -1.48 -1.34 -5.64
N GLU A 144 -1.78 -1.38 -6.94
CA GLU A 144 -2.61 -0.36 -7.59
C GLU A 144 -4.07 -0.35 -7.08
N LEU A 145 -4.54 -1.43 -6.45
CA LEU A 145 -5.89 -1.52 -5.85
C LEU A 145 -6.00 -0.89 -4.46
N ASN A 146 -4.89 -0.42 -3.86
CA ASN A 146 -4.91 0.26 -2.55
C ASN A 146 -5.43 1.70 -2.63
N LYS A 147 -5.72 2.21 -3.84
CA LYS A 147 -6.31 3.53 -4.04
C LYS A 147 -7.72 3.59 -3.43
N PRO A 148 -8.12 4.71 -2.81
CA PRO A 148 -9.41 4.81 -2.12
C PRO A 148 -10.62 4.43 -2.98
N ALA A 149 -10.66 4.87 -4.25
CA ALA A 149 -11.76 4.50 -5.16
C ALA A 149 -11.88 2.99 -5.38
N ALA A 150 -10.75 2.27 -5.48
CA ALA A 150 -10.74 0.81 -5.64
C ALA A 150 -11.07 0.08 -4.33
N VAL A 151 -10.68 0.63 -3.18
CA VAL A 151 -11.09 0.12 -1.86
C VAL A 151 -12.60 0.22 -1.70
N ARG A 152 -13.18 1.41 -1.92
CA ARG A 152 -14.63 1.64 -1.80
C ARG A 152 -15.44 0.80 -2.75
N LEU A 153 -15.02 0.69 -4.01
CA LEU A 153 -15.73 -0.13 -4.98
C LEU A 153 -15.65 -1.63 -4.62
N ARG A 154 -14.50 -2.15 -4.19
CA ARG A 154 -14.40 -3.54 -3.72
C ARG A 154 -15.30 -3.80 -2.52
N ALA A 155 -15.35 -2.86 -1.57
CA ALA A 155 -16.22 -2.95 -0.41
C ALA A 155 -17.70 -2.98 -0.82
N LEU A 156 -18.14 -2.05 -1.66
CA LEU A 156 -19.51 -2.00 -2.19
C LEU A 156 -19.90 -3.32 -2.88
N LEU A 157 -19.05 -3.80 -3.80
CA LEU A 157 -19.30 -5.05 -4.52
C LEU A 157 -19.39 -6.26 -3.58
N LEU A 158 -18.50 -6.33 -2.60
CA LEU A 158 -18.45 -7.44 -1.65
C LEU A 158 -19.65 -7.43 -0.70
N THR A 159 -20.03 -6.26 -0.18
CA THR A 159 -21.23 -6.08 0.65
C THR A 159 -22.50 -6.49 -0.09
N LEU A 160 -22.66 -6.04 -1.35
CA LEU A 160 -23.76 -6.47 -2.22
C LEU A 160 -23.76 -7.97 -2.46
N TRP A 161 -22.59 -8.56 -2.73
CA TRP A 161 -22.47 -9.99 -3.00
C TRP A 161 -22.82 -10.85 -1.78
N GLN A 162 -22.42 -10.40 -0.59
CA GLN A 162 -22.73 -11.02 0.70
C GLN A 162 -24.20 -10.79 1.13
N GLY A 163 -24.96 -9.95 0.41
CA GLY A 163 -26.35 -9.63 0.76
C GLY A 163 -26.49 -8.80 2.03
N LYS A 164 -25.45 -8.02 2.38
CA LYS A 164 -25.46 -7.07 3.50
C LYS A 164 -25.96 -5.71 3.02
N ASP A 165 -26.48 -4.91 3.95
CA ASP A 165 -26.97 -3.56 3.66
C ASP A 165 -25.83 -2.59 3.33
N LEU A 166 -26.11 -1.65 2.44
CA LEU A 166 -25.25 -0.51 2.12
C LEU A 166 -25.60 0.68 3.04
N PRO A 167 -24.65 1.60 3.34
CA PRO A 167 -23.30 1.69 2.78
C PRO A 167 -22.33 0.63 3.32
N ALA A 168 -21.39 0.22 2.48
CA ALA A 168 -20.35 -0.74 2.87
C ALA A 168 -19.42 -0.15 3.92
N GLN A 169 -19.00 -0.96 4.90
CA GLN A 169 -18.01 -0.55 5.88
C GLN A 169 -16.65 -0.40 5.21
N VAL A 170 -16.12 0.83 5.20
CA VAL A 170 -14.83 1.17 4.59
C VAL A 170 -13.97 1.98 5.56
N PRO A 171 -12.65 1.76 5.58
CA PRO A 171 -11.74 2.63 6.33
C PRO A 171 -11.72 4.04 5.74
N THR A 172 -11.44 5.05 6.58
CA THR A 172 -11.27 6.43 6.14
C THR A 172 -10.15 6.55 5.09
N ASP A 173 -10.39 7.35 4.06
CA ASP A 173 -9.42 7.58 3.00
C ASP A 173 -8.05 8.03 3.55
N GLY A 174 -7.00 7.35 3.10
CA GLY A 174 -5.61 7.68 3.47
C GLY A 174 -5.14 7.09 4.81
N ILE A 175 -6.03 6.49 5.62
CA ILE A 175 -5.62 5.85 6.88
C ILE A 175 -4.69 4.66 6.62
N VAL A 176 -3.67 4.51 7.45
CA VAL A 176 -2.71 3.41 7.31
C VAL A 176 -3.17 2.18 8.07
N SER A 177 -3.63 2.35 9.31
CA SER A 177 -4.31 1.29 10.04
C SER A 177 -5.27 1.88 11.06
N PHE A 178 -6.21 1.06 11.54
CA PHE A 178 -7.15 1.41 12.59
C PHE A 178 -7.39 0.22 13.52
N SER A 179 -7.88 0.53 14.73
CA SER A 179 -8.09 -0.48 15.77
C SER A 179 -9.40 -1.18 15.54
N ILE A 180 -9.39 -2.47 15.78
CA ILE A 180 -10.57 -3.30 15.74
C ILE A 180 -10.98 -3.57 17.18
N GLU A 181 -12.17 -3.11 17.52
CA GLU A 181 -12.78 -3.33 18.84
C GLU A 181 -13.62 -4.61 18.86
N ASP A 182 -14.19 -4.97 17.72
CA ASP A 182 -15.07 -6.14 17.56
C ASP A 182 -14.28 -7.44 17.32
N ARG A 183 -14.57 -8.46 18.13
CA ARG A 183 -13.94 -9.79 17.99
C ARG A 183 -14.50 -10.57 16.81
N ASP A 184 -15.71 -10.26 16.37
CA ASP A 184 -16.41 -10.99 15.29
C ASP A 184 -16.22 -10.34 13.92
N ILE A 185 -15.17 -9.55 13.78
CA ILE A 185 -14.84 -8.87 12.52
C ILE A 185 -14.61 -9.88 11.37
N ASP A 186 -15.19 -9.58 10.21
CA ASP A 186 -15.00 -10.36 8.99
C ASP A 186 -13.59 -10.11 8.41
N LYS A 187 -12.61 -10.89 8.85
CA LYS A 187 -11.21 -10.77 8.44
C LYS A 187 -11.02 -10.93 6.93
N ASP A 188 -11.85 -11.75 6.28
CA ASP A 188 -11.78 -11.99 4.85
C ASP A 188 -12.29 -10.78 4.08
N TYR A 189 -13.38 -10.15 4.54
CA TYR A 189 -13.87 -8.88 3.99
C TYR A 189 -12.79 -7.80 4.02
N TYR A 190 -12.20 -7.56 5.20
CA TYR A 190 -11.17 -6.53 5.36
C TYR A 190 -9.90 -6.82 4.56
N ARG A 191 -9.49 -8.10 4.44
CA ARG A 191 -8.39 -8.51 3.56
C ARG A 191 -8.72 -8.21 2.09
N SER A 192 -9.90 -8.57 1.61
CA SER A 192 -10.32 -8.38 0.21
C SER A 192 -10.40 -6.90 -0.20
N ILE A 193 -10.66 -5.99 0.73
CA ILE A 193 -10.66 -4.54 0.45
C ILE A 193 -9.29 -3.87 0.68
N GLY A 194 -8.25 -4.60 1.10
CA GLY A 194 -6.89 -4.07 1.24
C GLY A 194 -6.40 -3.75 2.65
N TYR A 195 -7.17 -4.15 3.67
CA TYR A 195 -6.87 -3.89 5.08
C TYR A 195 -6.84 -5.19 5.90
N PRO A 196 -5.96 -6.15 5.60
CA PRO A 196 -5.86 -7.39 6.36
C PRO A 196 -5.74 -7.14 7.88
N VAL A 197 -6.40 -8.01 8.64
CA VAL A 197 -6.48 -7.93 10.10
C VAL A 197 -5.40 -8.78 10.74
N TYR A 198 -4.54 -8.13 11.55
CA TYR A 198 -3.53 -8.79 12.37
C TYR A 198 -3.56 -8.22 13.78
N GLY A 199 -3.69 -9.11 14.77
CA GLY A 199 -3.86 -8.70 16.16
C GLY A 199 -5.08 -7.78 16.31
N PRO A 200 -4.97 -6.65 17.01
CA PRO A 200 -6.06 -5.69 17.21
C PRO A 200 -6.19 -4.66 16.07
N ARG A 201 -5.53 -4.85 14.92
CA ARG A 201 -5.42 -3.82 13.87
C ARG A 201 -5.82 -4.33 12.50
N ALA A 202 -6.54 -3.50 11.75
CA ALA A 202 -6.69 -3.62 10.30
C ALA A 202 -5.69 -2.69 9.63
N ILE A 203 -4.78 -3.25 8.82
CA ILE A 203 -3.60 -2.54 8.33
C ILE A 203 -3.60 -2.53 6.81
N ARG A 204 -3.36 -1.36 6.21
CA ARG A 204 -3.23 -1.22 4.76
C ARG A 204 -2.12 -2.15 4.24
N VAL A 205 -2.44 -2.97 3.25
CA VAL A 205 -1.62 -4.12 2.85
C VAL A 205 -0.18 -3.75 2.44
N ASP A 206 0.06 -2.59 1.84
CA ASP A 206 1.41 -2.14 1.46
C ASP A 206 2.27 -1.73 2.68
N MET A 207 1.66 -1.16 3.72
CA MET A 207 2.38 -0.81 4.95
C MET A 207 2.65 -2.05 5.80
N LEU A 208 1.71 -2.99 5.81
CA LEU A 208 1.95 -4.31 6.39
C LEU A 208 3.12 -5.02 5.68
N ASP A 209 3.11 -5.09 4.34
CA ASP A 209 4.20 -5.72 3.57
C ASP A 209 5.56 -5.05 3.85
N ARG A 210 5.58 -3.73 4.03
CA ARG A 210 6.79 -2.98 4.40
C ARG A 210 7.34 -3.39 5.77
N VAL A 211 6.47 -3.47 6.79
CA VAL A 211 6.87 -3.92 8.14
C VAL A 211 7.40 -5.35 8.08
N VAL A 212 6.69 -6.23 7.39
CA VAL A 212 7.07 -7.63 7.23
C VAL A 212 8.43 -7.74 6.55
N CYS A 213 8.67 -7.02 5.46
CA CYS A 213 9.98 -7.02 4.80
C CYS A 213 11.10 -6.55 5.75
N ALA A 214 10.87 -5.48 6.51
CA ALA A 214 11.86 -5.01 7.48
C ALA A 214 12.15 -6.04 8.59
N VAL A 215 11.14 -6.78 9.05
CA VAL A 215 11.31 -7.89 9.99
C VAL A 215 12.22 -8.98 9.40
N TYR A 216 11.97 -9.39 8.15
CA TYR A 216 12.80 -10.42 7.50
C TYR A 216 14.21 -9.92 7.17
N ASP A 217 14.39 -8.66 6.81
CA ASP A 217 15.70 -8.07 6.52
C ASP A 217 16.56 -7.88 7.78
N ALA A 218 15.93 -7.56 8.91
CA ALA A 218 16.61 -7.40 10.20
C ALA A 218 16.93 -8.74 10.90
N ALA A 219 16.26 -9.83 10.50
CA ALA A 219 16.38 -11.11 11.19
C ALA A 219 17.76 -11.75 10.99
N LYS A 220 18.41 -12.08 12.10
CA LYS A 220 19.67 -12.85 12.16
C LYS A 220 19.42 -14.13 12.96
N GLU A 221 19.82 -15.27 12.41
CA GLU A 221 19.63 -16.59 13.05
C GLU A 221 18.17 -16.88 13.47
N GLY A 222 17.21 -16.29 12.76
CA GLY A 222 15.78 -16.44 13.04
C GLY A 222 15.26 -15.57 14.19
N GLN A 223 16.04 -14.62 14.68
CA GLN A 223 15.64 -13.62 15.68
C GLN A 223 15.75 -12.21 15.11
N PHE A 224 14.86 -11.32 15.53
CA PHE A 224 14.89 -9.91 15.16
C PHE A 224 14.42 -9.06 16.34
N GLN A 225 14.95 -7.84 16.43
CA GLN A 225 14.47 -6.85 17.38
C GLN A 225 13.41 -5.98 16.71
N ALA A 226 12.28 -5.74 17.41
CA ALA A 226 11.29 -4.79 16.92
C ALA A 226 11.92 -3.38 16.83
N GLN A 227 11.49 -2.58 15.86
CA GLN A 227 12.01 -1.23 15.67
C GLN A 227 10.89 -0.21 15.82
N HIS A 228 11.16 0.95 16.43
CA HIS A 228 10.19 2.04 16.55
C HIS A 228 9.60 2.45 15.20
N GLN A 229 10.43 2.41 14.15
CA GLN A 229 10.00 2.72 12.79
C GLN A 229 8.86 1.82 12.31
N MET A 230 8.79 0.56 12.78
CA MET A 230 7.68 -0.35 12.46
C MET A 230 6.36 0.13 13.07
N ALA A 231 6.37 0.59 14.32
CA ALA A 231 5.19 1.16 14.97
C ALA A 231 4.76 2.48 14.29
N GLU A 232 5.72 3.32 13.92
CA GLU A 232 5.48 4.57 13.17
C GLU A 232 4.84 4.30 11.81
N TRP A 233 5.33 3.30 11.05
CA TRP A 233 4.72 2.93 9.77
C TRP A 233 3.30 2.39 9.92
N LEU A 234 3.01 1.67 11.00
CA LEU A 234 1.65 1.22 11.27
C LEU A 234 0.76 2.36 11.77
N GLY A 235 1.33 3.41 12.38
CA GLY A 235 0.54 4.39 13.12
C GLY A 235 -0.11 3.77 14.36
N SER A 236 0.60 2.86 15.02
CA SER A 236 0.13 2.16 16.23
C SER A 236 1.06 2.42 17.41
N ASN A 237 0.60 2.14 18.62
CA ASN A 237 1.49 2.07 19.78
C ASN A 237 2.38 0.79 19.71
N ILE A 238 3.39 0.72 20.57
CA ILE A 238 4.33 -0.40 20.64
C ILE A 238 3.65 -1.71 21.07
N ALA A 239 2.69 -1.64 21.99
CA ALA A 239 1.96 -2.81 22.47
C ALA A 239 1.13 -3.47 21.35
N ASP A 240 0.50 -2.66 20.50
CA ASP A 240 -0.24 -3.13 19.32
C ASP A 240 0.70 -3.67 18.25
N LEU A 241 1.88 -3.06 18.06
CA LEU A 241 2.92 -3.62 17.20
C LEU A 241 3.29 -5.05 17.65
N TYR A 242 3.50 -5.27 18.94
CA TYR A 242 3.82 -6.61 19.47
C TYR A 242 2.70 -7.62 19.20
N LYS A 243 1.44 -7.25 19.45
CA LYS A 243 0.29 -8.10 19.14
C LYS A 243 0.15 -8.39 17.64
N VAL A 244 0.51 -7.43 16.77
CA VAL A 244 0.55 -7.63 15.31
C VAL A 244 1.65 -8.64 14.94
N LEU A 245 2.86 -8.50 15.50
CA LEU A 245 3.96 -9.45 15.29
C LEU A 245 3.61 -10.87 15.77
N GLU A 246 2.96 -10.99 16.93
CA GLU A 246 2.47 -12.26 17.47
C GLU A 246 1.38 -12.88 16.59
N ALA A 247 0.44 -12.07 16.08
CA ALA A 247 -0.61 -12.53 15.18
C ALA A 247 -0.07 -13.01 13.81
N MET A 248 1.10 -12.50 13.38
CA MET A 248 1.84 -13.03 12.21
C MET A 248 2.57 -14.35 12.52
N GLY A 249 2.59 -14.75 13.80
CA GLY A 249 3.17 -16.00 14.30
C GLY A 249 4.60 -15.87 14.84
N HIS A 250 5.10 -14.65 15.04
CA HIS A 250 6.38 -14.44 15.71
C HIS A 250 6.24 -14.64 17.22
N VAL A 251 7.27 -15.19 17.86
CA VAL A 251 7.25 -15.47 19.31
C VAL A 251 8.12 -14.43 20.01
N LYS A 252 7.55 -13.70 20.96
CA LYS A 252 8.30 -12.77 21.83
C LYS A 252 9.29 -13.57 22.68
N THR A 253 10.57 -13.21 22.62
CA THR A 253 11.66 -13.95 23.30
C THR A 253 12.34 -13.18 24.42
N HIS A 254 12.45 -11.86 24.31
CA HIS A 254 13.05 -11.02 25.34
C HIS A 254 12.45 -9.62 25.22
N ASP A 255 12.11 -9.01 26.36
CA ASP A 255 11.61 -7.64 26.42
C ASP A 255 12.45 -6.83 27.41
N PRO A 256 13.32 -5.93 26.91
CA PRO A 256 14.14 -5.09 27.77
C PRO A 256 13.32 -4.23 28.75
N LEU A 257 12.07 -3.89 28.42
CA LEU A 257 11.20 -3.07 29.28
C LEU A 257 10.60 -3.88 30.43
N GLU A 258 10.21 -5.14 30.20
CA GLU A 258 9.70 -6.02 31.26
C GLU A 258 10.80 -6.37 32.26
N GLU A 259 12.04 -6.57 31.80
CA GLU A 259 13.19 -6.82 32.68
C GLU A 259 13.55 -5.58 33.52
N GLN A 260 13.56 -4.38 32.93
CA GLN A 260 13.81 -3.15 33.69
C GLN A 260 12.72 -2.87 34.73
N ILE A 261 11.46 -3.21 34.43
CA ILE A 261 10.35 -3.08 35.39
C ILE A 261 10.49 -4.15 36.49
N ALA A 262 10.83 -5.39 36.13
CA ALA A 262 11.05 -6.45 37.10
C ALA A 262 12.27 -6.20 38.00
N GLU A 263 13.34 -5.61 37.48
CA GLU A 263 14.51 -5.18 38.27
C GLU A 263 14.17 -3.99 39.17
N LYS A 264 13.38 -3.02 38.68
CA LYS A 264 12.90 -1.90 39.52
C LYS A 264 11.99 -2.38 40.65
N LEU A 265 11.05 -3.29 40.38
CA LEU A 265 10.17 -3.87 41.39
C LEU A 265 10.96 -4.69 42.42
N LYS A 266 11.95 -5.49 41.98
CA LYS A 266 12.87 -6.20 42.89
C LYS A 266 13.74 -5.24 43.71
N ALA A 267 14.15 -4.12 43.14
CA ALA A 267 14.91 -3.10 43.86
C ALA A 267 14.05 -2.30 44.86
N GLU A 268 12.76 -2.09 44.56
CA GLU A 268 11.80 -1.50 45.51
C GLU A 268 11.42 -2.48 46.62
N GLU A 269 11.24 -3.78 46.33
CA GLU A 269 11.03 -4.82 47.34
C GLU A 269 12.25 -5.00 48.24
N ALA A 270 13.46 -4.99 47.67
CA ALA A 270 14.70 -5.04 48.46
C ALA A 270 14.90 -3.79 49.34
N LYS A 271 14.47 -2.62 48.88
CA LYS A 271 14.48 -1.38 49.69
C LYS A 271 13.38 -1.35 50.75
N ALA A 272 12.21 -1.96 50.47
CA ALA A 272 11.12 -2.08 51.43
C ALA A 272 11.41 -3.11 52.53
N GLU A 273 12.25 -4.11 52.28
CA GLU A 273 12.76 -5.02 53.31
C GLU A 273 13.88 -4.40 54.18
N GLU A 274 14.56 -3.34 53.73
CA GLU A 274 15.62 -2.65 54.49
C GLU A 274 15.13 -1.45 55.33
N GLU A 275 13.91 -0.92 55.12
CA GLU A 275 13.42 0.25 55.86
C GLU A 275 12.22 -0.03 56.79
N ASN A 276 12.49 -0.27 58.09
CA ASN A 276 11.98 0.58 59.19
C ASN A 276 12.45 0.14 60.59
N PRO A 277 12.51 1.04 61.61
CA PRO A 277 12.69 2.50 61.55
C PRO A 277 13.72 3.03 62.58
N ALA A 278 14.43 4.13 62.27
CA ALA A 278 14.78 5.14 63.28
C ALA A 278 15.24 6.48 62.67
N GLU A 279 14.48 7.51 63.04
CA GLU A 279 14.82 8.93 63.20
C GLU A 279 15.11 9.85 62.00
N ASN A 280 14.10 10.70 61.84
CA ASN A 280 13.94 11.92 61.06
C ASN A 280 14.95 13.04 61.41
N LYS A 281 15.56 13.68 60.40
CA LYS A 281 15.77 15.14 60.39
C LYS A 281 16.01 15.67 58.96
N PRO A 282 15.52 16.89 58.63
CA PRO A 282 15.52 17.42 57.28
C PRO A 282 16.79 18.23 56.96
N GLN A 283 17.35 18.02 55.77
CA GLN A 283 18.30 18.94 55.17
C GLN A 283 17.83 19.37 53.78
N GLU A 284 17.54 20.65 53.66
CA GLU A 284 17.52 21.41 52.41
C GLU A 284 18.92 21.37 51.79
N GLU A 285 19.02 20.92 50.54
CA GLU A 285 20.18 21.23 49.71
C GLU A 285 19.74 21.64 48.31
N LYS A 286 20.36 22.73 47.87
CA LYS A 286 19.98 23.61 46.76
C LYS A 286 20.01 22.91 45.42
N ALA A 287 18.97 23.17 44.62
CA ALA A 287 19.03 23.04 43.18
C ALA A 287 19.83 24.21 42.58
N GLU A 288 20.91 23.90 41.88
CA GLU A 288 21.39 24.73 40.77
C GLU A 288 21.48 23.88 39.49
N PRO A 289 21.13 24.46 38.33
CA PRO A 289 20.80 23.71 37.13
C PRO A 289 22.05 23.43 36.29
N GLN A 290 22.43 22.16 36.16
CA GLN A 290 23.38 21.77 35.11
C GLN A 290 22.63 21.58 33.79
N ALA A 291 23.05 22.40 32.83
CA ALA A 291 22.58 22.44 31.47
C ALA A 291 22.57 21.05 30.82
N ALA A 292 21.40 20.65 30.34
CA ALA A 292 21.23 19.45 29.52
C ALA A 292 21.95 19.65 28.18
N GLU A 293 23.11 19.02 28.02
CA GLU A 293 23.68 18.73 26.72
C GLU A 293 22.71 17.85 25.93
N ASN A 294 22.28 18.37 24.79
CA ASN A 294 21.42 17.71 23.82
C ASN A 294 22.17 16.52 23.18
N LYS A 295 22.15 15.36 23.84
CA LYS A 295 22.44 14.07 23.18
C LYS A 295 21.19 13.64 22.40
N PRO A 296 21.32 13.10 21.17
CA PRO A 296 20.20 12.53 20.45
C PRO A 296 19.54 11.47 21.34
N GLN A 297 18.24 11.61 21.61
CA GLN A 297 17.46 10.61 22.33
C GLN A 297 17.51 9.29 21.53
N GLU A 298 18.38 8.35 21.93
CA GLU A 298 18.28 6.96 21.52
C GLU A 298 16.98 6.42 22.10
N LYS A 299 15.99 6.20 21.22
CA LYS A 299 14.71 5.60 21.62
C LYS A 299 14.99 4.23 22.27
N PRO A 300 14.32 3.89 23.38
CA PRO A 300 14.62 2.72 24.20
C PRO A 300 14.52 1.41 23.40
N GLU A 301 15.49 0.52 23.55
CA GLU A 301 15.49 -0.78 22.87
C GLU A 301 14.17 -1.55 23.06
N LEU A 302 13.57 -1.99 21.96
CA LEU A 302 12.29 -2.72 21.96
C LEU A 302 12.51 -4.23 22.06
N ALA A 303 11.44 -4.96 22.34
CA ALA A 303 11.43 -6.41 22.46
C ALA A 303 11.97 -7.17 21.23
N THR A 304 12.64 -8.28 21.52
CA THR A 304 13.21 -9.24 20.56
C THR A 304 12.25 -10.39 20.35
N PHE A 305 12.01 -10.73 19.08
CA PHE A 305 11.13 -11.78 18.63
C PHE A 305 11.90 -12.87 17.86
N ARG A 306 11.37 -14.09 17.89
CA ARG A 306 11.80 -15.20 17.04
C ARG A 306 10.80 -15.42 15.92
N LEU A 307 11.29 -15.58 14.69
CA LEU A 307 10.47 -15.86 13.51
C LEU A 307 9.72 -17.21 13.68
N LYS A 308 8.49 -17.28 13.15
CA LYS A 308 7.76 -18.55 13.03
C LYS A 308 8.62 -19.52 12.24
N ARG A 309 9.05 -20.63 12.85
CA ARG A 309 9.80 -21.68 12.15
C ARG A 309 8.88 -22.32 11.10
N GLY A 310 9.09 -21.92 9.84
CA GLY A 310 8.46 -22.50 8.66
C GLY A 310 9.17 -21.99 7.43
N LYS A 311 10.29 -22.63 7.07
CA LYS A 311 11.17 -22.27 5.94
C LYS A 311 11.44 -20.76 5.87
N ALA A 312 12.39 -20.31 6.68
CA ALA A 312 13.27 -19.24 6.20
C ALA A 312 13.81 -19.77 4.87
N ILE A 313 13.20 -19.35 3.76
CA ILE A 313 13.72 -19.60 2.44
C ILE A 313 15.07 -18.94 2.51
N HIS A 314 16.12 -19.76 2.49
CA HIS A 314 17.45 -19.32 2.13
C HIS A 314 17.27 -18.48 0.87
N THR A 315 17.33 -17.17 1.02
CA THR A 315 17.72 -16.31 -0.07
C THR A 315 19.14 -16.75 -0.39
N GLU A 316 19.27 -17.71 -1.31
CA GLU A 316 20.46 -17.87 -2.13
C GLU A 316 20.56 -16.65 -3.04
N THR A 317 20.76 -15.49 -2.43
CA THR A 317 21.37 -14.30 -2.99
C THR A 317 22.43 -13.83 -2.01
N ALA A 318 23.27 -14.77 -1.59
CA ALA A 318 24.54 -14.51 -0.93
C ALA A 318 25.65 -15.18 -1.74
N LYS A 319 26.06 -14.48 -2.82
CA LYS A 319 27.32 -14.55 -3.61
C LYS A 319 27.01 -13.78 -4.90
N SER A 320 27.64 -12.68 -5.27
CA SER A 320 28.99 -12.20 -5.02
C SER A 320 29.00 -10.66 -5.07
N LYS A 321 29.66 -10.01 -4.11
CA LYS A 321 30.22 -8.67 -4.35
C LYS A 321 31.43 -8.85 -5.26
N PRO A 322 31.52 -8.25 -6.45
CA PRO A 322 32.78 -8.20 -7.17
C PRO A 322 33.73 -7.32 -6.36
N ASN A 323 34.74 -7.95 -5.77
CA ASN A 323 35.79 -7.28 -5.03
C ASN A 323 36.69 -6.57 -6.06
N PHE A 324 36.46 -5.28 -6.32
CA PHE A 324 37.33 -4.51 -7.20
C PHE A 324 38.63 -4.17 -6.47
N LYS A 325 39.55 -5.15 -6.42
CA LYS A 325 40.94 -4.90 -6.04
C LYS A 325 41.66 -4.30 -7.23
N THR A 326 41.90 -2.99 -7.15
CA THR A 326 42.88 -2.27 -7.95
C THR A 326 44.27 -2.89 -7.75
N LYS A 327 44.90 -3.37 -8.83
CA LYS A 327 46.33 -3.19 -9.07
C LYS A 327 46.65 -3.32 -10.57
N PRO A 328 47.57 -2.49 -11.10
CA PRO A 328 47.75 -2.27 -12.53
C PRO A 328 48.72 -3.31 -13.12
N LYS A 329 48.52 -3.71 -14.39
CA LYS A 329 49.62 -4.08 -15.30
C LYS A 329 49.18 -4.23 -16.77
N GLU A 330 49.86 -3.43 -17.58
CA GLU A 330 50.47 -3.70 -18.90
C GLU A 330 49.63 -4.35 -20.02
N LYS A 331 49.48 -3.54 -21.09
CA LYS A 331 49.00 -3.94 -22.42
C LYS A 331 50.00 -4.90 -23.08
N PRO A 332 49.50 -5.81 -23.92
CA PRO A 332 50.13 -6.06 -25.20
C PRO A 332 49.19 -5.82 -26.38
N ALA A 333 49.76 -5.25 -27.43
CA ALA A 333 49.13 -4.90 -28.68
C ALA A 333 48.90 -6.14 -29.56
N VAL A 334 47.72 -6.27 -30.18
CA VAL A 334 47.53 -7.11 -31.37
C VAL A 334 46.60 -6.41 -32.37
N LYS A 335 46.93 -6.64 -33.64
CA LYS A 335 46.74 -5.82 -34.83
C LYS A 335 45.31 -5.83 -35.38
N ARG A 336 44.96 -4.68 -35.97
CA ARG A 336 43.79 -4.45 -36.85
C ARG A 336 43.80 -5.41 -38.05
N VAL A 337 42.64 -5.99 -38.33
CA VAL A 337 42.28 -6.49 -39.67
C VAL A 337 40.97 -5.80 -40.09
N LYS A 338 41.00 -5.10 -41.23
CA LYS A 338 39.82 -4.59 -41.95
C LYS A 338 39.53 -5.55 -43.11
N PRO A 339 38.25 -5.75 -43.46
CA PRO A 339 37.86 -5.53 -44.86
C PRO A 339 36.56 -4.69 -44.95
N LYS A 340 36.58 -3.58 -45.71
CA LYS A 340 36.02 -3.40 -47.07
C LYS A 340 34.48 -3.51 -47.12
N GLY A 341 33.83 -2.36 -47.26
CA GLY A 341 32.39 -2.24 -47.54
C GLY A 341 32.08 -1.83 -48.98
N LYS A 342 30.78 -1.85 -49.30
CA LYS A 342 29.98 -0.96 -50.19
C LYS A 342 28.59 -1.62 -50.45
N PRO A 343 27.56 -0.93 -50.98
CA PRO A 343 27.24 0.52 -50.88
C PRO A 343 25.73 0.81 -50.63
N GLY A 344 25.44 2.03 -50.12
CA GLY A 344 24.27 2.86 -50.47
C GLY A 344 22.87 2.47 -49.98
N GLU A 345 22.23 3.32 -49.16
CA GLU A 345 21.23 4.28 -49.65
C GLU A 345 20.76 5.24 -48.53
N ASP A 346 20.55 6.49 -48.94
CA ASP A 346 20.29 7.71 -48.17
C ASP A 346 19.18 7.66 -47.10
N ARG A 347 19.35 8.43 -46.01
CA ARG A 347 18.72 9.76 -45.83
C ARG A 347 19.00 10.32 -44.43
N ASN A 348 19.88 11.31 -44.44
CA ASN A 348 20.17 12.25 -43.38
C ASN A 348 18.89 13.00 -42.94
N LYS A 349 18.43 12.79 -41.70
CA LYS A 349 17.54 13.74 -41.01
C LYS A 349 18.33 14.34 -39.85
N GLU A 350 18.59 15.64 -39.94
CA GLU A 350 19.18 16.45 -38.89
C GLU A 350 18.41 16.31 -37.58
N ARG A 351 19.13 16.04 -36.49
CA ARG A 351 18.60 16.18 -35.14
C ARG A 351 18.58 17.66 -34.79
N VAL A 352 17.38 18.24 -34.79
CA VAL A 352 17.12 19.59 -34.27
C VAL A 352 17.44 19.59 -32.78
N TYR A 353 18.46 20.35 -32.37
CA TYR A 353 18.68 20.67 -30.96
C TYR A 353 17.66 21.74 -30.53
N LYS A 354 16.99 21.50 -29.40
CA LYS A 354 16.09 22.46 -28.74
C LYS A 354 16.84 23.77 -28.45
N ALA A 355 16.24 24.89 -28.85
CA ALA A 355 16.70 26.23 -28.49
C ALA A 355 16.57 26.48 -26.98
N GLU A 356 17.53 27.20 -26.41
CA GLU A 356 17.51 27.69 -25.03
C GLU A 356 16.47 28.81 -24.88
N ALA A 357 15.67 28.75 -23.82
CA ALA A 357 14.65 29.76 -23.52
C ALA A 357 15.31 31.03 -22.95
N LYS A 358 15.02 32.20 -23.54
CA LYS A 358 15.39 33.51 -22.98
C LYS A 358 14.52 33.80 -21.75
N ILE A 359 15.16 34.00 -20.60
CA ILE A 359 14.52 34.42 -19.36
C ILE A 359 14.42 35.95 -19.40
N ASN A 360 13.19 36.49 -19.45
CA ASN A 360 12.97 37.92 -19.29
C ASN A 360 13.00 38.27 -17.79
N PRO A 361 13.82 39.23 -17.35
CA PRO A 361 13.98 39.57 -15.94
C PRO A 361 12.74 40.23 -15.29
N GLU A 362 11.73 40.61 -16.07
CA GLU A 362 10.48 41.22 -15.57
C GLU A 362 9.41 40.19 -15.16
N ASP A 363 9.54 38.92 -15.57
CA ASP A 363 8.63 37.82 -15.16
C ASP A 363 9.17 37.04 -13.94
N SER A 364 10.21 37.55 -13.28
CA SER A 364 10.73 36.95 -12.06
C SER A 364 9.78 37.23 -10.89
N PRO A 365 9.36 36.22 -10.12
CA PRO A 365 8.43 36.38 -8.98
C PRO A 365 8.96 37.29 -7.85
N PHE A 366 10.22 37.74 -7.92
CA PHE A 366 10.84 38.68 -6.99
C PHE A 366 10.78 40.15 -7.43
N ALA A 367 10.33 40.46 -8.66
CA ALA A 367 10.27 41.84 -9.17
C ALA A 367 9.32 42.75 -8.34
N VAL A 368 8.28 42.17 -7.76
CA VAL A 368 7.31 42.86 -6.88
C VAL A 368 7.95 43.36 -5.57
N LEU A 369 8.96 42.66 -5.05
CA LEU A 369 9.67 43.06 -3.82
C LEU A 369 10.61 44.25 -4.05
N GLN A 370 11.11 44.42 -5.27
CA GLN A 370 12.01 45.52 -5.61
C GLN A 370 11.23 46.84 -5.76
N GLN A 371 10.05 46.80 -6.37
CA GLN A 371 9.14 47.95 -6.46
C GLN A 371 8.63 48.43 -5.09
N LEU A 372 8.39 47.52 -4.13
CA LEU A 372 8.02 47.88 -2.77
C LEU A 372 9.18 48.52 -1.97
N LYS A 373 10.43 48.14 -2.27
CA LYS A 373 11.62 48.75 -1.64
C LYS A 373 11.88 50.17 -2.12
N ASP A 374 11.59 50.45 -3.39
CA ASP A 374 11.78 51.77 -3.98
C ASP A 374 10.66 52.76 -3.58
N ALA A 375 9.45 52.26 -3.27
CA ALA A 375 8.35 53.06 -2.75
C ALA A 375 8.55 53.51 -1.28
N ALA A 376 9.34 52.79 -0.49
CA ALA A 376 9.62 53.12 0.92
C ALA A 376 10.75 54.15 1.10
N LYS A 377 11.34 54.65 0.01
CA LYS A 377 12.48 55.58 0.03
C LYS A 377 12.16 56.97 -0.50
N LYS A 378 10.88 57.28 -0.72
CA LYS A 378 10.38 58.60 -1.11
C LYS A 378 9.63 59.29 0.02
#